data_AF-A0A502SR45-F1
#
_entry.id   AF-A0A502SR45-F1
#
_cell.length_a   1.000
_cell.length_b   1.000
_cell.length_c   1.000
_cell.angle_alpha   90.00
_cell.angle_beta   90.00
_cell.angle_gamma   90.00
#
_symmetry.space_group_name_H-M   'P 1'
#
loop_
_entity.id
_entity.type
_entity.pdbx_description
1 polymer ?
#
loop_
_entity_poly.entity_id
_entity_poly.type
_entity_poly.pdbx_seq_one_letter_code
_entity_poly.pdbx_strand_id
1 'polypeptide(L)'
;MADFVRGTVIPNKLVPLIGLFVVRFSAMESEMNRLIWHVAGLSETAGRAVTASIPNYYPRARLLEWLSQEIADPTDSKKVKKLADSFMKIGDFRNRLIHDEAHWYSHNNETVGMWQADIGFVTRKPTEVSEEAINYYSALSWEVQARMQQYSTKNSVWSDDAHFPWHSNPPKPPQKTTFNKQGGTLG
;
A
#
# COMPACT_ATOMS: atom_id res chain seq x y z
N MET A 1 29.87 7.78 -0.42
CA MET A 1 29.02 7.77 -1.63
C MET A 1 27.93 6.76 -1.40
N ALA A 2 26.67 7.11 -1.63
CA ALA A 2 25.62 6.09 -1.62
C ALA A 2 25.80 5.22 -2.86
N ASP A 3 25.99 3.92 -2.68
CA ASP A 3 25.99 2.99 -3.81
C ASP A 3 24.55 2.85 -4.28
N PHE A 4 24.27 3.32 -5.49
CA PHE A 4 22.98 3.13 -6.16
C PHE A 4 23.03 1.85 -6.98
N VAL A 5 21.89 1.20 -7.19
CA VAL A 5 21.84 0.08 -8.14
C VAL A 5 22.08 0.66 -9.52
N ARG A 6 22.99 0.07 -10.30
CA ARG A 6 23.29 0.52 -11.66
C ARG A 6 22.00 0.56 -12.48
N GLY A 7 21.58 1.76 -12.92
CA GLY A 7 20.34 1.97 -13.68
C GLY A 7 19.07 2.22 -12.85
N THR A 8 19.18 2.38 -11.53
CA THR A 8 18.06 2.86 -10.70
C THR A 8 18.47 4.07 -9.86
N VAL A 9 17.46 4.79 -9.38
CA VAL A 9 17.61 5.93 -8.47
C VAL A 9 17.43 5.55 -7.00
N ILE A 10 17.45 4.24 -6.72
CA ILE A 10 17.18 3.67 -5.40
C ILE A 10 18.52 3.37 -4.73
N PRO A 11 18.77 3.90 -3.52
CA PRO A 11 19.94 3.55 -2.71
C PRO A 11 19.99 2.03 -2.47
N ASN A 12 21.16 1.41 -2.64
CA ASN A 12 21.32 -0.05 -2.47
C ASN A 12 20.81 -0.56 -1.12
N LYS A 13 20.93 0.26 -0.07
CA LYS A 13 20.43 -0.06 1.27
C LYS A 13 18.91 -0.26 1.35
N LEU A 14 18.14 0.39 0.46
CA LEU A 14 16.68 0.27 0.43
C LEU A 14 16.21 -0.93 -0.40
N VAL A 15 17.06 -1.51 -1.25
CA VAL A 15 16.70 -2.61 -2.15
C VAL A 15 16.15 -3.83 -1.40
N PRO A 16 16.79 -4.33 -0.31
CA PRO A 16 16.22 -5.45 0.45
C PRO A 16 14.84 -5.14 1.03
N LEU A 17 14.63 -3.91 1.51
CA LEU A 17 13.35 -3.47 2.09
C LEU A 17 12.25 -3.39 1.02
N ILE A 18 12.58 -2.89 -0.17
CA ILE A 18 11.66 -2.87 -1.31
C ILE A 18 11.32 -4.30 -1.74
N GLY A 19 12.30 -5.20 -1.79
CA GLY A 19 12.08 -6.61 -2.08
C GLY A 19 11.09 -7.25 -1.09
N LEU A 20 11.29 -7.02 0.22
CA LEU A 20 10.36 -7.47 1.26
C LEU A 20 8.96 -6.90 1.08
N PHE A 21 8.86 -5.60 0.81
CA PHE A 21 7.57 -4.94 0.54
C PHE A 21 6.85 -5.56 -0.67
N VAL A 22 7.55 -5.83 -1.77
CA VAL A 22 6.96 -6.46 -2.96
C VAL A 22 6.42 -7.86 -2.68
N VAL A 23 7.16 -8.66 -1.91
CA VAL A 23 6.69 -9.99 -1.48
C VAL A 23 5.41 -9.89 -0.64
N ARG A 24 5.41 -8.97 0.34
CA ARG A 24 4.24 -8.73 1.21
C ARG A 24 3.04 -8.21 0.44
N PHE A 25 3.26 -7.29 -0.50
CA PHE A 25 2.22 -6.78 -1.39
C PHE A 25 1.61 -7.89 -2.24
N SER A 26 2.44 -8.78 -2.81
CA SER A 26 1.96 -9.90 -3.64
C SER A 26 1.09 -10.86 -2.83
N ALA A 27 1.45 -11.13 -1.57
CA ALA A 27 0.65 -11.94 -0.67
C ALA A 27 -0.70 -11.27 -0.33
N MET A 28 -0.68 -9.96 -0.05
CA MET A 28 -1.89 -9.16 0.17
C MET A 28 -2.80 -9.13 -1.08
N GLU A 29 -2.22 -9.03 -2.28
CA GLU A 29 -2.94 -9.04 -3.55
C GLU A 29 -3.65 -10.39 -3.80
N SER A 30 -3.02 -11.50 -3.41
CA SER A 30 -3.68 -12.80 -3.43
C SER A 30 -4.88 -12.86 -2.48
N GLU A 31 -4.77 -12.30 -1.27
CA GLU A 31 -5.89 -12.25 -0.33
C GLU A 31 -7.00 -11.29 -0.77
N MET A 32 -6.65 -10.19 -1.43
CA MET A 32 -7.63 -9.29 -2.06
C MET A 32 -8.48 -10.05 -3.08
N ASN A 33 -7.86 -10.88 -3.93
CA ASN A 33 -8.60 -11.70 -4.89
C ASN A 33 -9.55 -12.66 -4.17
N ARG A 34 -9.07 -13.38 -3.14
CA ARG A 34 -9.90 -14.29 -2.34
C ARG A 34 -11.09 -13.58 -1.68
N LEU A 35 -10.87 -12.38 -1.15
CA LEU A 35 -11.93 -11.59 -0.54
C LEU A 35 -12.98 -11.15 -1.58
N ILE A 36 -12.56 -10.74 -2.77
CA ILE A 36 -13.47 -10.43 -3.89
C ILE A 36 -14.34 -11.65 -4.20
N TRP A 37 -13.74 -12.84 -4.30
CA TRP A 37 -14.48 -14.08 -4.59
C TRP A 37 -15.48 -14.40 -3.48
N HIS A 38 -15.06 -14.25 -2.22
CA HIS A 38 -15.89 -14.50 -1.05
C HIS A 38 -17.11 -13.57 -1.01
N VAL A 39 -16.89 -12.26 -1.14
CA VAL A 39 -17.98 -11.26 -1.09
C VAL A 39 -18.92 -11.41 -2.29
N ALA A 40 -18.39 -11.73 -3.47
CA ALA A 40 -19.20 -11.98 -4.66
C ALA A 40 -19.90 -13.35 -4.67
N GLY A 41 -19.70 -14.20 -3.66
CA GLY A 41 -20.28 -15.55 -3.60
C GLY A 41 -19.77 -16.49 -4.70
N LEU A 42 -18.57 -16.25 -5.22
CA LEU A 42 -17.97 -17.03 -6.31
C LEU A 42 -17.23 -18.25 -5.77
N SER A 43 -17.29 -19.35 -6.53
CA SER A 43 -16.37 -20.46 -6.31
C SER A 43 -14.94 -20.04 -6.65
N GLU A 44 -13.94 -20.75 -6.12
CA GLU A 44 -12.54 -20.44 -6.38
C GLU A 44 -12.20 -20.44 -7.88
N THR A 45 -12.77 -21.38 -8.65
CA THR A 45 -12.54 -21.47 -10.10
C THR A 45 -13.11 -20.26 -10.84
N ALA A 46 -14.36 -19.89 -10.53
CA ALA A 46 -15.01 -18.73 -11.15
C ALA A 46 -14.31 -17.43 -10.75
N GLY A 47 -13.98 -17.30 -9.46
CA GLY A 47 -13.25 -16.16 -8.92
C GLY A 47 -11.91 -15.95 -9.62
N ARG A 48 -11.10 -17.02 -9.76
CA ARG A 48 -9.82 -16.97 -10.48
C ARG A 48 -9.99 -16.47 -11.90
N ALA A 49 -10.98 -16.98 -12.65
CA ALA A 49 -11.24 -16.55 -14.03
C ALA A 49 -11.57 -15.05 -14.12
N VAL A 50 -12.38 -14.54 -13.19
CA VAL A 50 -12.72 -13.11 -13.11
C VAL A 50 -11.48 -12.28 -12.78
N THR A 51 -10.75 -12.59 -11.71
CA THR A 51 -9.62 -11.76 -11.27
C THR A 51 -8.40 -11.85 -12.18
N ALA A 52 -8.22 -12.97 -12.90
CA ALA A 52 -7.17 -13.11 -13.91
C ALA A 52 -7.32 -12.11 -15.07
N SER A 53 -8.56 -11.73 -15.39
CA SER A 53 -8.87 -10.74 -16.42
C SER A 53 -8.62 -9.30 -15.97
N ILE A 54 -8.28 -9.09 -14.69
CA ILE A 54 -8.08 -7.77 -14.08
C ILE A 54 -6.64 -7.70 -13.59
N PRO A 55 -5.64 -7.40 -14.44
CA PRO A 55 -4.22 -7.47 -14.05
C PRO A 55 -3.80 -6.36 -13.08
N ASN A 56 -4.49 -5.21 -13.09
CA ASN A 56 -4.12 -4.04 -12.30
C ASN A 56 -4.77 -4.06 -10.90
N TYR A 57 -4.03 -3.57 -9.90
CA TYR A 57 -4.52 -3.47 -8.51
C TYR A 57 -5.70 -2.49 -8.38
N TYR A 58 -5.68 -1.39 -9.14
CA TYR A 58 -6.67 -0.32 -9.03
C TYR A 58 -8.10 -0.79 -9.35
N PRO A 59 -8.38 -1.43 -10.52
CA PRO A 59 -9.71 -1.95 -10.79
C PRO A 59 -10.17 -3.02 -9.79
N ARG A 60 -9.26 -3.85 -9.23
CA ARG A 60 -9.61 -4.83 -8.19
C ARG A 60 -10.06 -4.15 -6.89
N ALA A 61 -9.35 -3.11 -6.47
CA ALA A 61 -9.73 -2.34 -5.30
C ALA A 61 -11.10 -1.68 -5.48
N ARG A 62 -11.38 -1.12 -6.67
CA ARG A 62 -12.69 -0.52 -7.01
C ARG A 62 -13.79 -1.56 -7.08
N LEU A 63 -13.50 -2.76 -7.60
CA LEU A 63 -14.44 -3.87 -7.60
C LEU A 63 -14.83 -4.25 -6.17
N LEU A 64 -13.86 -4.39 -5.26
CA LEU A 64 -14.15 -4.69 -3.85
C LEU A 64 -14.92 -3.56 -3.16
N GLU A 65 -14.56 -2.30 -3.43
CA GLU A 65 -15.30 -1.14 -2.92
C GLU A 65 -16.76 -1.16 -3.37
N TRP A 66 -17.01 -1.47 -4.65
CA TRP A 66 -18.38 -1.61 -5.17
C TRP A 66 -19.11 -2.78 -4.51
N LEU A 67 -18.49 -3.97 -4.46
CA LEU A 67 -19.06 -5.16 -3.80
C LEU A 67 -19.39 -4.91 -2.32
N SER A 68 -18.65 -4.04 -1.65
CA SER A 68 -18.94 -3.66 -0.25
C SER A 68 -20.30 -3.00 -0.06
N GLN A 69 -20.85 -2.37 -1.10
CA GLN A 69 -22.16 -1.71 -1.07
C GLN A 69 -23.31 -2.72 -1.17
N GLU A 70 -23.04 -3.90 -1.71
CA GLU A 70 -24.01 -5.00 -1.84
C GLU A 70 -24.09 -5.88 -0.57
N ILE A 71 -23.26 -5.61 0.44
CA ILE A 71 -23.28 -6.34 1.71
C ILE A 71 -24.43 -5.83 2.58
N ALA A 72 -25.33 -6.73 2.96
CA ALA A 72 -26.54 -6.40 3.74
C ALA A 72 -26.24 -5.86 5.14
N ASP A 73 -25.19 -6.36 5.81
CA ASP A 73 -24.76 -5.86 7.12
C ASP A 73 -23.93 -4.57 6.97
N PRO A 74 -24.41 -3.41 7.47
CA PRO A 74 -23.69 -2.14 7.38
C PRO A 74 -22.31 -2.14 8.06
N THR A 75 -22.12 -2.96 9.09
CA THR A 75 -20.85 -3.08 9.80
C THR A 75 -19.81 -3.76 8.91
N ASP A 76 -20.21 -4.86 8.27
CA ASP A 76 -19.33 -5.60 7.36
C ASP A 76 -19.08 -4.85 6.05
N SER A 77 -20.09 -4.15 5.52
CA SER A 77 -19.93 -3.21 4.40
C SER A 77 -18.82 -2.19 4.68
N LYS A 78 -18.85 -1.52 5.84
CA LYS A 78 -17.82 -0.55 6.24
C LYS A 78 -16.44 -1.19 6.39
N LYS A 79 -16.35 -2.41 6.94
CA LYS A 79 -15.08 -3.14 7.09
C LYS A 79 -14.47 -3.46 5.72
N VAL A 80 -15.27 -4.00 4.79
CA VAL A 80 -14.80 -4.36 3.45
C VAL A 80 -14.39 -3.11 2.66
N LYS A 81 -15.16 -2.01 2.74
CA LYS A 81 -14.76 -0.73 2.15
C LYS A 81 -13.40 -0.26 2.68
N LYS A 82 -13.19 -0.31 3.99
CA LYS A 82 -11.91 0.09 4.62
C LYS A 82 -10.74 -0.78 4.16
N LEU A 83 -10.97 -2.08 3.91
CA LEU A 83 -9.95 -2.96 3.34
C LEU A 83 -9.61 -2.56 1.89
N ALA A 84 -10.62 -2.23 1.08
CA ALA A 84 -10.41 -1.73 -0.28
C ALA A 84 -9.61 -0.42 -0.29
N ASP A 85 -9.99 0.55 0.55
CA ASP A 85 -9.29 1.84 0.70
C ASP A 85 -7.83 1.65 1.14
N SER A 86 -7.59 0.74 2.09
CA SER A 86 -6.24 0.44 2.60
C SER A 86 -5.38 -0.23 1.54
N PHE A 87 -5.93 -1.18 0.80
CA PHE A 87 -5.25 -1.83 -0.31
C PHE A 87 -4.88 -0.83 -1.42
N MET A 88 -5.80 0.07 -1.78
CA MET A 88 -5.55 1.13 -2.75
C MET A 88 -4.37 2.00 -2.32
N LYS A 89 -4.37 2.45 -1.05
CA LYS A 89 -3.28 3.28 -0.49
C LYS A 89 -1.92 2.60 -0.59
N ILE A 90 -1.85 1.30 -0.30
CA ILE A 90 -0.59 0.52 -0.40
C ILE A 90 -0.21 0.33 -1.87
N GLY A 91 -1.18 0.04 -2.74
CA GLY A 91 -0.99 -0.09 -4.19
C GLY A 91 -0.44 1.19 -4.80
N ASP A 92 -0.94 2.36 -4.40
CA ASP A 92 -0.46 3.66 -4.83
C ASP A 92 1.00 3.89 -4.39
N PHE A 93 1.36 3.49 -3.16
CA PHE A 93 2.75 3.55 -2.72
C PHE A 93 3.66 2.63 -3.55
N ARG A 94 3.23 1.39 -3.84
CA ARG A 94 3.96 0.49 -4.74
C ARG A 94 4.12 1.08 -6.14
N ASN A 95 3.04 1.60 -6.69
CA ASN A 95 3.04 2.18 -8.02
C ASN A 95 4.05 3.32 -8.11
N ARG A 96 4.07 4.20 -7.09
CA ARG A 96 5.05 5.28 -6.96
C ARG A 96 6.48 4.76 -6.85
N LEU A 97 6.73 3.74 -6.04
CA LEU A 97 8.07 3.13 -5.92
C LEU A 97 8.63 2.60 -7.25
N ILE A 98 7.76 2.11 -8.14
CA ILE A 98 8.16 1.49 -9.41
C ILE A 98 8.23 2.51 -10.56
N HIS A 99 7.29 3.48 -10.58
CA HIS A 99 7.06 4.34 -11.73
C HIS A 99 7.40 5.81 -11.50
N ASP A 100 7.60 6.27 -10.26
CA ASP A 100 8.07 7.64 -10.03
C ASP A 100 9.58 7.74 -10.37
N GLU A 101 10.00 8.92 -10.82
CA GLU A 101 11.40 9.27 -11.05
C GLU A 101 11.99 9.92 -9.78
N ALA A 102 13.24 9.61 -9.43
CA ALA A 102 13.86 10.32 -8.31
C ALA A 102 14.27 11.72 -8.72
N HIS A 103 14.09 12.62 -7.77
CA HIS A 103 14.35 14.04 -7.93
C HIS A 103 15.50 14.52 -7.07
N TRP A 104 15.52 14.04 -5.82
CA TRP A 104 16.49 14.45 -4.84
C TRP A 104 16.78 13.27 -3.93
N TYR A 105 18.01 13.25 -3.42
CA TYR A 105 18.47 12.28 -2.46
C TYR A 105 19.15 13.02 -1.31
N SER A 106 18.69 12.77 -0.09
CA SER A 106 19.34 13.26 1.13
C SER A 106 20.28 12.18 1.64
N HIS A 107 21.59 12.43 1.57
CA HIS A 107 22.59 11.48 2.07
C HIS A 107 22.52 11.34 3.61
N ASN A 108 22.18 12.42 4.31
CA ASN A 108 22.15 12.45 5.78
C ASN A 108 20.96 11.69 6.37
N ASN A 109 19.82 11.70 5.67
CA ASN A 109 18.58 11.05 6.13
C ASN A 109 18.27 9.77 5.33
N GLU A 110 19.12 9.42 4.36
CA GLU A 110 18.97 8.30 3.43
C GLU A 110 17.60 8.26 2.72
N THR A 111 17.04 9.44 2.48
CA THR A 111 15.72 9.63 1.91
C THR A 111 15.80 9.98 0.43
N VAL A 112 14.93 9.39 -0.40
CA VAL A 112 14.73 9.77 -1.79
C VAL A 112 13.38 10.47 -1.95
N GLY A 113 13.37 11.63 -2.59
CA GLY A 113 12.14 12.25 -3.07
C GLY A 113 11.85 11.84 -4.51
N MET A 114 10.67 11.28 -4.78
CA MET A 114 10.27 10.86 -6.12
C MET A 114 9.11 11.71 -6.68
N TRP A 115 9.12 12.01 -7.99
CA TRP A 115 7.98 12.63 -8.71
C TRP A 115 7.42 11.67 -9.74
N GLN A 116 6.13 11.80 -10.00
CA GLN A 116 5.46 11.04 -11.05
C GLN A 116 5.99 11.46 -12.43
N ALA A 117 6.52 10.49 -13.20
CA ALA A 117 7.20 10.72 -14.48
C ALA A 117 6.35 11.49 -15.52
N ASP A 118 5.03 11.28 -15.53
CA ASP A 118 4.13 11.76 -16.58
C ASP A 118 3.49 13.14 -16.32
N ILE A 119 3.85 13.82 -15.23
CA ILE A 119 3.24 15.11 -14.86
C ILE A 119 4.32 16.18 -14.75
N GLY A 120 4.64 16.83 -15.87
CA GLY A 120 5.60 17.92 -15.90
C GLY A 120 5.28 18.99 -14.84
N PHE A 121 6.20 19.24 -13.91
CA PHE A 121 6.26 20.32 -12.90
C PHE A 121 4.94 20.80 -12.22
N VAL A 122 3.84 20.04 -12.26
CA VAL A 122 2.61 20.41 -11.54
C VAL A 122 2.81 20.07 -10.07
N THR A 123 3.13 21.09 -9.26
CA THR A 123 2.76 21.39 -7.84
C THR A 123 2.33 20.27 -6.86
N ARG A 124 2.64 19.00 -7.09
CA ARG A 124 2.45 17.92 -6.13
C ARG A 124 3.68 17.82 -5.23
N LYS A 125 3.51 17.34 -4.00
CA LYS A 125 4.67 17.13 -3.11
C LYS A 125 5.35 15.81 -3.51
N PRO A 126 6.69 15.78 -3.62
CA PRO A 126 7.40 14.54 -3.93
C PRO A 126 7.08 13.44 -2.92
N THR A 127 7.05 12.20 -3.40
CA THR A 127 6.97 10.99 -2.57
C THR A 127 8.24 10.88 -1.77
N GLU A 128 8.15 10.98 -0.46
CA GLU A 128 9.29 10.69 0.40
C GLU A 128 9.39 9.16 0.57
N VAL A 129 10.46 8.59 0.03
CA VAL A 129 10.81 7.18 0.20
C VAL A 129 11.98 7.11 1.16
N SER A 130 11.66 6.69 2.37
CA SER A 130 12.61 6.40 3.44
C SER A 130 12.46 4.94 3.88
N GLU A 131 13.44 4.43 4.62
CA GLU A 131 13.32 3.14 5.30
C GLU A 131 12.05 3.06 6.17
N GLU A 132 11.74 4.12 6.92
CA GLU A 132 10.52 4.21 7.72
C GLU A 132 9.25 4.07 6.89
N ALA A 133 9.19 4.73 5.73
CA ALA A 133 8.03 4.64 4.84
C ALA A 133 7.86 3.22 4.28
N ILE A 134 8.96 2.60 3.82
CA ILE A 134 8.92 1.23 3.28
C ILE A 134 8.51 0.24 4.38
N ASN A 135 9.07 0.36 5.58
CA ASN A 135 8.73 -0.46 6.74
C ASN A 135 7.25 -0.28 7.14
N TYR A 136 6.76 0.96 7.17
CA TYR A 136 5.35 1.28 7.43
C TYR A 136 4.41 0.56 6.44
N TYR A 137 4.65 0.70 5.13
CA TYR A 137 3.78 0.09 4.12
C TYR A 137 3.93 -1.43 4.06
N SER A 138 5.11 -1.96 4.36
CA SER A 138 5.33 -3.40 4.52
C SER A 138 4.50 -3.97 5.69
N ALA A 139 4.56 -3.34 6.87
CA ALA A 139 3.75 -3.73 8.02
C ALA A 139 2.24 -3.61 7.75
N LEU A 140 1.83 -2.50 7.14
CA LEU A 140 0.43 -2.27 6.77
C LEU A 140 -0.08 -3.31 5.76
N SER A 141 0.74 -3.72 4.79
CA SER A 141 0.35 -4.75 3.82
C SER A 141 0.10 -6.10 4.46
N TRP A 142 0.92 -6.50 5.44
CA TRP A 142 0.69 -7.71 6.20
C TRP A 142 -0.58 -7.64 7.07
N GLU A 143 -0.81 -6.49 7.69
CA GLU A 143 -2.01 -6.28 8.50
C GLU A 143 -3.29 -6.35 7.66
N VAL A 144 -3.30 -5.68 6.51
CA VAL A 144 -4.42 -5.72 5.57
C VAL A 144 -4.64 -7.14 5.03
N GLN A 145 -3.56 -7.85 4.67
CA GLN A 145 -3.62 -9.26 4.27
C GLN A 145 -4.29 -10.13 5.34
N ALA A 146 -3.84 -10.05 6.59
CA ALA A 146 -4.38 -10.85 7.68
C ALA A 146 -5.88 -10.57 7.90
N ARG A 147 -6.31 -9.32 7.78
CA ARG A 147 -7.72 -8.94 7.91
C ARG A 147 -8.59 -9.49 6.77
N MET A 148 -8.10 -9.46 5.53
CA MET A 148 -8.78 -10.04 4.37
C MET A 148 -8.97 -11.55 4.54
N GLN A 149 -7.92 -12.23 5.00
CA GLN A 149 -7.95 -13.66 5.27
C GLN A 149 -8.99 -14.00 6.35
N GLN A 150 -8.97 -13.27 7.48
CA GLN A 150 -9.90 -13.47 8.59
C GLN A 150 -11.36 -13.28 8.18
N TYR A 151 -11.65 -12.22 7.41
CA TYR A 151 -13.00 -11.96 6.91
C TYR A 151 -13.49 -13.12 6.03
N SER A 152 -12.65 -13.61 5.11
CA SER A 152 -12.99 -14.70 4.20
C SER A 152 -13.23 -16.04 4.89
N THR A 153 -12.67 -16.24 6.10
CA THR A 153 -12.79 -17.49 6.87
C THR A 153 -14.00 -17.59 7.82
N LYS A 154 -14.89 -16.57 7.88
CA LYS A 154 -16.08 -16.53 8.78
C LYS A 154 -15.78 -16.96 10.22
N ASN A 155 -15.10 -16.12 11.01
CA ASN A 155 -15.09 -16.29 12.47
C ASN A 155 -16.30 -15.57 13.09
N SER A 156 -17.22 -16.34 13.67
CA SER A 156 -18.51 -15.91 14.24
C SER A 156 -18.41 -15.18 15.59
N VAL A 157 -17.24 -14.64 15.95
CA VAL A 157 -16.99 -14.00 17.24
C VAL A 157 -16.55 -12.57 16.99
N TRP A 158 -17.52 -11.71 16.68
CA TRP A 158 -17.33 -10.27 16.78
C TRP A 158 -18.26 -9.78 17.89
N SER A 159 -17.68 -9.48 19.05
CA SER A 159 -18.33 -8.54 19.97
C SER A 159 -18.16 -7.14 19.39
N ASP A 160 -19.21 -6.33 19.53
CA ASP A 160 -19.26 -4.92 19.10
C ASP A 160 -18.16 -4.03 19.72
N ASP A 161 -17.41 -4.57 20.70
CA ASP A 161 -16.24 -3.97 21.33
C ASP A 161 -14.91 -4.44 20.71
N ALA A 162 -14.86 -4.71 19.40
CA ALA A 162 -13.60 -4.89 18.69
C ALA A 162 -12.82 -3.55 18.63
N HIS A 163 -12.30 -3.13 19.79
CA HIS A 163 -11.04 -2.44 19.89
C HIS A 163 -10.03 -3.35 19.20
N PHE A 164 -9.91 -3.13 17.89
CA PHE A 164 -8.95 -3.81 17.03
C PHE A 164 -7.63 -3.85 17.78
N PRO A 165 -7.05 -5.04 18.04
CA PRO A 165 -5.63 -5.05 18.22
C PRO A 165 -5.07 -4.78 16.81
N TRP A 166 -4.94 -3.49 16.48
CA TRP A 166 -3.61 -3.06 16.09
C TRP A 166 -2.67 -3.75 17.08
N HIS A 167 -1.48 -4.18 16.68
CA HIS A 167 -0.44 -4.31 17.71
C HIS A 167 -0.55 -3.09 18.62
N SER A 168 -0.35 -3.25 19.94
CA SER A 168 -0.54 -2.17 20.92
C SER A 168 0.08 -0.83 20.48
N ASN A 169 1.03 -0.89 19.53
CA ASN A 169 1.37 0.19 18.60
C ASN A 169 1.01 -0.12 17.13
N PRO A 170 -0.02 0.52 16.53
CA PRO A 170 -0.15 0.66 15.08
C PRO A 170 1.19 1.10 14.46
N PRO A 171 1.59 0.65 13.26
CA PRO A 171 2.62 1.35 12.53
C PRO A 171 2.14 2.79 12.34
N LYS A 172 2.85 3.75 12.96
CA LYS A 172 2.52 5.16 12.83
C LYS A 172 2.95 5.61 11.44
N PRO A 173 2.13 6.38 10.71
CA PRO A 173 2.59 6.98 9.47
C PRO A 173 3.86 7.79 9.78
N PRO A 174 4.90 7.71 8.92
CA PRO A 174 6.13 8.47 9.13
C PRO A 174 5.78 9.96 9.30
N GLN A 175 6.40 10.61 10.29
CA GLN A 175 6.23 12.04 10.48
C GLN A 175 6.78 12.75 9.24
N LYS A 176 6.02 13.69 8.69
CA LYS A 176 6.48 14.46 7.53
C LYS A 176 7.69 15.28 7.93
N THR A 177 8.86 14.97 7.39
CA THR A 177 10.03 15.83 7.50
C THR A 177 9.80 17.07 6.64
N THR A 178 9.41 18.18 7.25
CA THR A 178 9.40 19.48 6.57
C THR A 178 10.84 19.87 6.26
N PHE A 179 11.25 19.75 5.00
CA PHE A 179 12.43 20.45 4.50
C PHE A 179 12.17 21.95 4.60
N ASN A 180 12.74 22.59 5.61
CA ASN A 180 12.89 24.04 5.61
C ASN A 180 13.81 24.38 4.42
N LYS A 181 13.27 25.07 3.42
CA LYS A 181 14.06 25.84 2.46
C LYS A 181 14.79 26.93 3.25
N GLN A 182 15.91 26.59 3.89
CA GLN A 182 16.91 27.61 4.19
C GLN A 182 17.60 27.90 2.87
N GLY A 183 17.24 29.05 2.30
CA GLY A 183 17.84 29.58 1.10
C GLY A 183 19.34 29.75 1.31
N GLY A 184 20.11 28.94 0.59
CA GLY A 184 21.48 29.31 0.25
C GLY A 184 21.41 30.45 -0.75
N THR A 185 21.65 31.67 -0.29
CA THR A 185 22.06 32.77 -1.15
C THR A 185 23.40 32.37 -1.75
N LEU A 186 23.42 32.10 -3.06
CA LEU A 186 24.63 32.24 -3.84
C LEU A 186 24.81 33.75 -4.08
N GLY A 187 25.83 34.31 -3.44
CA GLY A 187 26.26 35.70 -3.52
C GLY A 187 27.47 35.90 -2.63
#